data_AF-A0A0F7KG50-F1
#
_entry.id   AF-A0A0F7KG50-F1
#
_cell.length_a   1.000
_cell.length_b   1.000
_cell.length_c   1.000
_cell.angle_alpha   90.00
_cell.angle_beta   90.00
_cell.angle_gamma   90.00
#
_symmetry.space_group_name_H-M   'P 1'
#
loop_
_entity.id
_entity.type
_entity.pdbx_description
1 polymer ?
#
loop_
_entity_poly.entity_id
_entity_poly.type
_entity_poly.pdbx_seq_one_letter_code
_entity_poly.pdbx_strand_id
1 'polypeptide(L)'
;MFSEHSKEFLQKDRPMVSITRNVPLDVVDSLKRIASITEFPEYQELIKSYINEGLHRDKYRYSGISIARFIEALKQNGVSAIVIQQATQDLIES
;
A
#
# COMPACT_ATOMS: atom_id res chain seq x y z
N MET A 1 -3.87 -10.43 10.53
CA MET A 1 -3.59 -8.98 10.71
C MET A 1 -3.90 -8.13 9.48
N PHE A 2 -4.97 -7.33 9.51
CA PHE A 2 -5.26 -6.24 8.53
C PHE A 2 -5.56 -4.90 9.24
N SER A 3 -5.28 -4.78 10.53
CA SER A 3 -5.90 -3.77 11.41
C SER A 3 -4.98 -2.63 11.87
N GLU A 4 -3.66 -2.78 11.80
CA GLU A 4 -2.72 -1.78 12.33
C GLU A 4 -2.55 -0.59 11.36
N HIS A 5 -2.44 -0.85 10.06
CA HIS A 5 -2.32 0.21 9.04
C HIS A 5 -3.66 0.83 8.63
N SER A 6 -4.78 0.14 8.85
CA SER A 6 -6.11 0.61 8.46
C SER A 6 -6.61 1.76 9.34
N LYS A 7 -6.09 1.88 10.57
CA LYS A 7 -6.44 2.98 11.49
C LYS A 7 -5.81 4.32 11.10
N GLU A 8 -4.62 4.31 10.50
CA GLU A 8 -3.92 5.53 10.06
C GLU A 8 -4.66 6.25 8.92
N PHE A 9 -5.37 5.50 8.05
CA PHE A 9 -6.16 6.08 6.96
C PHE A 9 -7.48 6.71 7.44
N LEU A 10 -7.96 6.39 8.65
CA LEU A 10 -9.23 6.88 9.21
C LEU A 10 -9.10 8.15 10.06
N GLN A 11 -7.88 8.63 10.34
CA GLN A 11 -7.68 9.89 11.05
C GLN A 11 -8.08 11.06 10.17
N LYS A 12 -9.15 11.76 10.56
CA LYS A 12 -9.72 12.91 9.83
C LYS A 12 -8.76 14.10 9.72
N ASP A 13 -7.83 14.26 10.66
CA ASP A 13 -6.93 15.42 10.76
C ASP A 13 -5.46 15.01 10.55
N ARG A 14 -5.19 14.21 9.52
CA ARG A 14 -3.82 13.80 9.21
C ARG A 14 -3.05 14.93 8.52
N PRO A 15 -1.75 15.13 8.83
CA PRO A 15 -0.94 16.13 8.15
C PRO A 15 -0.88 15.84 6.66
N MET A 16 -1.19 16.83 5.83
CA MET A 16 -1.13 16.73 4.37
C MET A 16 0.09 17.48 3.84
N VAL A 17 0.74 16.92 2.82
CA VAL A 17 1.85 17.55 2.11
C VAL A 17 1.44 17.77 0.66
N SER A 18 1.65 18.99 0.17
CA SER A 18 1.43 19.31 -1.24
C SER A 18 2.54 18.71 -2.11
N ILE A 19 2.14 17.99 -3.17
CA ILE A 19 3.06 17.41 -4.15
C ILE A 19 2.83 18.11 -5.49
N THR A 20 3.87 18.77 -6.01
CA THR A 20 3.82 19.43 -7.34
C THR A 20 4.66 18.62 -8.32
N ARG A 21 4.06 18.22 -9.44
CA ARG A 21 4.73 17.49 -10.53
C ARG A 21 4.21 17.95 -11.89
N ASN A 22 5.11 18.04 -12.86
CA ASN A 22 4.74 18.25 -14.26
C ASN A 22 4.26 16.94 -14.86
N VAL A 23 3.17 16.98 -15.60
CA VAL A 23 2.54 15.83 -16.25
C VAL A 23 2.26 16.21 -17.70
N PRO A 24 2.45 15.29 -18.67
CA PRO A 24 2.11 15.55 -20.07
C PRO A 24 0.64 15.94 -20.26
N LEU A 25 0.37 16.78 -21.26
CA LEU A 25 -0.97 17.29 -21.53
C LEU A 25 -1.97 16.17 -21.84
N ASP A 26 -1.56 15.19 -22.65
CA ASP A 26 -2.36 14.03 -23.05
C ASP A 26 -2.79 13.16 -21.85
N VAL A 27 -1.94 13.09 -20.82
CA VAL A 27 -2.25 12.40 -19.58
C VAL A 27 -3.31 13.18 -18.79
N VAL A 28 -3.20 14.51 -18.72
CA VAL A 28 -4.21 15.35 -18.07
C VAL A 28 -5.57 15.26 -18.78
N ASP A 29 -5.59 15.27 -20.11
CA ASP A 29 -6.82 15.10 -20.89
C ASP A 29 -7.44 13.72 -20.68
N SER A 30 -6.62 12.68 -20.59
CA SER A 30 -7.08 11.33 -20.25
C SER A 30 -7.69 11.27 -18.85
N LEU A 31 -7.05 11.91 -17.86
CA LEU A 31 -7.56 11.98 -16.49
C LEU A 31 -8.90 12.72 -16.42
N LYS A 32 -9.06 13.83 -17.16
CA LYS A 32 -10.34 14.55 -17.24
C LYS A 32 -11.44 13.68 -17.83
N ARG A 33 -11.15 12.99 -18.94
CA ARG A 33 -12.11 12.08 -19.58
C ARG A 33 -12.54 10.97 -18.64
N ILE A 34 -11.59 10.36 -17.94
CA ILE A 34 -11.88 9.30 -16.97
C ILE A 34 -12.67 9.87 -15.79
N ALA A 35 -12.28 11.02 -15.25
CA ALA A 35 -13.02 11.67 -14.16
C ALA A 35 -14.49 11.87 -14.53
N SER A 36 -14.79 12.36 -15.75
CA SER A 36 -16.17 12.58 -16.22
C SER A 36 -17.03 11.33 -16.34
N ILE A 37 -16.44 10.15 -16.56
CA ILE A 37 -17.18 8.87 -16.64
C ILE A 37 -17.24 8.14 -15.28
N THR A 38 -16.37 8.53 -14.35
CA THR A 38 -16.35 8.00 -12.98
C THR A 38 -17.10 8.93 -12.02
N GLU A 39 -17.33 8.49 -10.80
CA GLU A 39 -18.00 9.30 -9.77
C GLU A 39 -17.10 10.40 -9.16
N PHE A 40 -15.95 10.71 -9.78
CA PHE A 40 -15.04 11.74 -9.28
C PHE A 40 -15.40 13.12 -9.83
N PRO A 41 -15.63 14.12 -8.94
CA PRO A 41 -16.01 15.47 -9.37
C PRO A 41 -14.88 16.21 -10.09
N GLU A 42 -13.62 15.91 -9.76
CA GLU A 42 -12.44 16.53 -10.35
C GLU A 42 -11.35 15.49 -10.62
N TYR A 43 -10.56 15.71 -11.68
CA TYR A 43 -9.45 14.80 -12.02
C TYR A 43 -8.35 14.77 -10.95
N GLN A 44 -8.26 15.80 -10.10
CA GLN A 44 -7.34 15.83 -8.96
C GLN A 44 -7.74 14.81 -7.88
N GLU A 45 -9.03 14.60 -7.65
CA GLU A 45 -9.52 13.57 -6.72
C GLU A 45 -9.29 12.16 -7.28
N LEU A 46 -9.46 11.99 -8.59
CA LEU A 46 -9.11 10.74 -9.27
C LEU A 46 -7.63 10.40 -9.11
N ILE A 47 -6.73 11.38 -9.28
CA ILE A 47 -5.29 11.18 -9.06
C ILE A 47 -5.02 10.69 -7.63
N LYS A 48 -5.62 11.32 -6.62
CA LYS A 48 -5.45 10.91 -5.21
C LYS A 48 -5.90 9.45 -5.01
N SER A 49 -7.03 9.06 -5.59
CA SER A 49 -7.53 7.69 -5.53
C SER A 49 -6.56 6.69 -6.18
N TYR A 50 -6.07 6.98 -7.39
CA TYR A 50 -5.11 6.11 -8.07
C TYR A 50 -3.79 5.94 -7.32
N ILE A 51 -3.29 7.00 -6.69
CA ILE A 51 -2.09 6.92 -5.85
C ILE A 51 -2.35 6.00 -4.64
N ASN A 52 -3.48 6.16 -3.96
CA ASN A 52 -3.82 5.32 -2.81
C ASN A 52 -3.96 3.85 -3.20
N GLU A 53 -4.70 3.55 -4.26
CA GLU A 53 -4.89 2.18 -4.75
C GLU A 53 -3.57 1.55 -5.19
N GLY A 54 -2.74 2.28 -5.96
CA GLY A 54 -1.41 1.82 -6.37
C GLY A 54 -0.52 1.49 -5.17
N LEU A 55 -0.50 2.36 -4.16
CA LEU A 55 0.26 2.13 -2.93
C LEU A 55 -0.30 0.97 -2.11
N HIS A 56 -1.61 0.81 -2.01
CA HIS A 56 -2.21 -0.33 -1.32
C HIS A 56 -1.86 -1.65 -2.00
N ARG A 57 -1.96 -1.68 -3.34
CA ARG A 57 -1.58 -2.84 -4.14
C ARG A 57 -0.11 -3.19 -3.96
N ASP A 58 0.78 -2.20 -4.00
CA ASP A 58 2.21 -2.42 -3.82
C ASP A 58 2.53 -2.86 -2.39
N LYS A 59 1.92 -2.24 -1.38
CA LYS A 59 2.04 -2.69 0.01
C LYS A 59 1.64 -4.15 0.16
N TYR A 60 0.53 -4.57 -0.43
CA TYR A 60 0.11 -5.97 -0.44
C TYR A 60 1.08 -6.87 -1.19
N ARG A 61 1.56 -6.43 -2.36
CA ARG A 61 2.47 -7.20 -3.20
C ARG A 61 3.82 -7.42 -2.54
N TYR A 62 4.36 -6.42 -1.86
CA TYR A 62 5.71 -6.46 -1.27
C TYR A 62 5.74 -6.87 0.20
N SER A 63 4.62 -6.79 0.94
CA SER A 63 4.56 -7.23 2.34
C SER A 63 4.90 -8.72 2.49
N GLY A 64 4.37 -9.57 1.60
CA GLY A 64 4.67 -11.01 1.61
C GLY A 64 6.08 -11.36 1.15
N ILE A 65 6.64 -10.60 0.20
CA ILE A 65 7.98 -10.84 -0.36
C ILE A 65 9.08 -10.56 0.69
N SER A 66 8.89 -9.56 1.55
CA SER A 66 9.83 -9.24 2.63
C SER A 66 9.87 -10.34 3.70
N ILE A 67 8.70 -10.79 4.17
CA ILE A 67 8.59 -11.83 5.20
C ILE A 67 9.09 -13.18 4.69
N ALA A 68 8.74 -13.59 3.47
CA ALA A 68 9.22 -14.85 2.91
C ALA A 68 10.76 -14.89 2.81
N ARG A 69 11.37 -13.82 2.30
CA ARG A 69 12.84 -13.71 2.22
C ARG A 69 13.49 -13.66 3.60
N PHE A 70 12.85 -13.01 4.56
CA PHE A 70 13.33 -12.97 5.94
C PHE A 70 13.29 -14.35 6.60
N ILE A 71 12.20 -15.10 6.41
CA ILE A 71 12.08 -16.49 6.87
C ILE A 71 13.15 -17.38 6.23
N GLU A 72 13.40 -17.24 4.92
CA GLU A 72 14.47 -17.98 4.25
C GLU A 72 15.85 -17.63 4.80
N ALA A 73 16.14 -16.33 5.02
CA ALA A 73 17.40 -15.89 5.62
C ALA A 73 17.60 -16.48 7.03
N LEU A 74 16.55 -16.55 7.86
CA LEU A 74 16.62 -17.15 9.19
C LEU A 74 16.93 -18.66 9.12
N LYS A 75 16.29 -19.40 8.21
CA LYS A 75 16.58 -20.82 7.99
C LYS A 75 18.04 -21.03 7.58
N GLN A 76 18.56 -20.20 6.67
CA GLN A 76 19.96 -20.26 6.22
C GLN A 76 20.96 -19.93 7.34
N ASN A 77 20.56 -19.14 8.34
CA ASN A 77 21.36 -18.83 9.52
C ASN A 77 21.18 -19.87 10.66
N GLY A 78 20.52 -21.00 10.40
CA GLY A 78 20.39 -22.10 11.37
C GLY A 78 19.28 -21.92 12.41
N VAL A 79 18.37 -20.97 12.22
CA VAL A 79 17.20 -20.83 13.10
C VAL A 79 16.25 -22.00 12.85
N SER A 80 15.84 -22.68 13.92
CA SER A 80 14.95 -23.85 13.86
C SER A 80 13.62 -23.49 13.21
N ALA A 81 13.19 -24.33 12.25
CA ALA A 81 11.92 -24.16 11.55
C ALA A 81 10.70 -24.11 12.50
N ILE A 82 10.78 -24.81 13.63
CA ILE A 82 9.72 -24.82 14.66
C ILE A 82 9.59 -23.43 15.31
N VAL A 83 10.72 -22.78 15.62
CA VAL A 83 10.74 -21.43 16.21
C VAL A 83 10.21 -20.40 15.20
N ILE A 84 10.61 -20.53 13.93
CA ILE A 84 10.10 -19.65 12.86
C ILE A 84 8.59 -19.83 12.68
N GLN A 85 8.09 -21.07 12.68
CA GLN A 85 6.67 -21.36 12.55
C GLN A 85 5.87 -20.80 13.73
N GLN A 86 6.33 -21.02 14.96
CA GLN A 86 5.69 -20.48 16.16
C GLN A 86 5.66 -18.95 16.11
N ALA A 87 6.79 -18.30 15.83
CA ALA A 87 6.86 -16.85 15.74
C ALA A 87 5.98 -16.28 14.60
N THR A 88 5.83 -17.01 13.50
CA THR A 88 4.93 -16.61 12.39
C THR A 88 3.46 -16.75 12.80
N GLN A 89 3.11 -17.79 13.55
CA GLN A 89 1.75 -18.01 14.06
C GLN A 89 1.38 -16.93 15.09
N ASP A 90 2.28 -16.64 16.02
CA ASP A 90 2.10 -15.61 17.04
C ASP A 90 1.88 -14.21 16.40
N LEU A 91 2.54 -13.94 15.26
CA LEU A 91 2.35 -12.71 14.48
C LEU A 91 0.97 -12.65 13.79
N ILE A 92 0.40 -13.78 13.39
CA ILE A 92 -0.91 -13.83 12.72
C ILE A 92 -2.06 -13.65 13.73
N GLU A 93 -1.85 -14.12 14.97
CA GLU A 93 -2.81 -14.10 16.07
C GLU A 93 -2.81 -12.80 16.90
N SER A 94 -1.77 -11.97 16.80
CA SER A 94 -1.76 -10.59 17.33
C SER A 94 -2.49 -9.60 16.42
#